data_AF-A0A1V6I0D5-F1
#
_entry.id   AF-A0A1V6I0D5-F1
#
_cell.length_a   1.000
_cell.length_b   1.000
_cell.length_c   1.000
_cell.angle_alpha   90.00
_cell.angle_beta   90.00
_cell.angle_gamma   90.00
#
_symmetry.space_group_name_H-M   'P 1'
#
loop_
_entity.id
_entity.type
_entity.pdbx_description
1 polymer ?
#
loop_
_entity_poly.entity_id
_entity_poly.type
_entity_poly.pdbx_seq_one_letter_code
_entity_poly.pdbx_strand_id
1 'polypeptide(L)'
;MEFTTKAQAIRDTGLTYLGSVSETVKHKKSIKYGELTYSLYLSPAKTSGYEVCPGRTVECTKFCLHESGQNRMVEKKRGEVITNSRIKKTKLFFEEKEFFMKWLIFEIKSARSRARRNRMTLSVRLNNTSDISPLDFELYGVNILEIFPDVQFYDYTKVPDRVELMKRYKNYDVTFSYNGYNIETCKKMLSHNVRVAMVFDKYIPDQYMGYKVINGDDYDMRYRDEPCIVGLKYKEVRTKLNTNIKFVIQ
;
A
#
# COMPACT_ATOMS: atom_id res chain seq x y z
N MET A 1 9.96 -19.27 14.19
CA MET A 1 9.59 -20.29 13.17
C MET A 1 10.63 -20.32 12.04
N GLU A 2 10.82 -21.45 11.36
CA GLU A 2 11.70 -21.54 10.18
C GLU A 2 10.88 -21.69 8.88
N PHE A 3 11.16 -20.86 7.87
CA PHE A 3 10.50 -20.97 6.58
C PHE A 3 11.24 -21.99 5.70
N THR A 4 10.62 -23.13 5.44
CA THR A 4 11.15 -24.18 4.56
C THR A 4 10.43 -24.20 3.21
N THR A 5 9.09 -24.31 3.24
CA THR A 5 8.23 -24.29 2.05
C THR A 5 6.96 -23.50 2.31
N LYS A 6 6.33 -23.00 1.25
CA LYS A 6 5.00 -22.36 1.37
C LYS A 6 3.96 -23.30 1.97
N ALA A 7 3.98 -24.59 1.64
CA ALA A 7 3.05 -25.56 2.19
C ALA A 7 3.21 -25.73 3.71
N GLN A 8 4.45 -25.78 4.20
CA GLN A 8 4.72 -25.81 5.64
C GLN A 8 4.31 -24.49 6.31
N ALA A 9 4.63 -23.35 5.70
CA ALA A 9 4.26 -22.05 6.24
C ALA A 9 2.74 -21.84 6.39
N ILE A 10 1.95 -22.42 5.47
CA ILE A 10 0.47 -22.47 5.55
C ILE A 10 -0.01 -23.35 6.71
N ARG A 11 0.71 -24.44 7.03
CA ARG A 11 0.38 -25.30 8.18
C ARG A 11 0.71 -24.61 9.49
N ASP A 12 1.92 -24.04 9.60
CA ASP A 12 2.42 -23.42 10.83
C ASP A 12 1.61 -22.18 11.22
N THR A 13 1.32 -21.36 10.22
CA THR A 13 0.49 -20.17 10.37
C THR A 13 -0.72 -20.47 9.49
N GLY A 14 -1.96 -20.67 9.96
CA GLY A 14 -3.11 -20.89 9.04
C GLY A 14 -3.44 -19.79 7.97
N LEU A 15 -2.49 -18.98 7.51
CA LEU A 15 -2.53 -18.08 6.35
C LEU A 15 -2.27 -18.86 5.05
N THR A 16 -2.98 -18.54 3.97
CA THR A 16 -2.74 -19.14 2.64
C THR A 16 -1.59 -18.45 1.87
N TYR A 17 -1.34 -17.17 2.15
CA TYR A 17 -0.34 -16.32 1.50
C TYR A 17 -0.09 -15.06 2.33
N LEU A 18 1.03 -14.36 2.10
CA LEU A 18 1.27 -13.03 2.65
C LEU A 18 0.66 -11.95 1.74
N GLY A 19 0.93 -12.00 0.44
CA GLY A 19 0.36 -11.10 -0.56
C GLY A 19 -0.33 -11.81 -1.73
N SER A 20 -1.02 -11.04 -2.55
CA SER A 20 -1.72 -11.52 -3.75
C SER A 20 -1.25 -10.77 -5.00
N VAL A 21 -1.39 -11.38 -6.17
CA VAL A 21 -0.91 -10.82 -7.46
C VAL A 21 -2.10 -10.41 -8.31
N SER A 22 -2.30 -9.11 -8.49
CA SER A 22 -3.36 -8.52 -9.32
C SER A 22 -4.76 -9.07 -9.00
N GLU A 23 -5.08 -9.27 -7.72
CA GLU A 23 -6.39 -9.82 -7.30
C GLU A 23 -7.40 -8.75 -6.87
N THR A 24 -6.95 -7.58 -6.41
CA THR A 24 -7.86 -6.51 -6.02
C THR A 24 -8.44 -5.83 -7.25
N VAL A 25 -9.61 -5.19 -7.12
CA VAL A 25 -10.27 -4.48 -8.23
C VAL A 25 -9.32 -3.49 -8.91
N LYS A 26 -8.51 -2.76 -8.13
CA LYS A 26 -7.59 -1.76 -8.66
C LYS A 26 -6.33 -2.39 -9.26
N HIS A 27 -5.79 -3.44 -8.64
CA HIS A 27 -4.60 -4.14 -9.14
C HIS A 27 -4.89 -5.06 -10.33
N LYS A 28 -6.14 -5.50 -10.55
CA LYS A 28 -6.52 -6.15 -11.82
C LYS A 28 -6.35 -5.23 -13.01
N LYS A 29 -6.51 -3.92 -12.81
CA LYS A 29 -6.34 -2.92 -13.86
C LYS A 29 -4.89 -2.74 -14.29
N SER A 30 -3.87 -3.22 -13.56
CA SER A 30 -2.48 -3.16 -14.04
C SER A 30 -2.23 -4.06 -15.25
N ILE A 31 -3.03 -5.13 -15.39
CA ILE A 31 -2.90 -6.11 -16.48
C ILE A 31 -3.03 -5.45 -17.86
N LYS A 32 -3.94 -4.47 -18.01
CA LYS A 32 -4.15 -3.75 -19.28
C LYS A 32 -2.94 -2.90 -19.70
N TYR A 33 -1.99 -2.67 -18.78
CA TYR A 33 -0.75 -1.94 -19.01
C TYR A 33 0.49 -2.86 -19.09
N GLY A 34 0.28 -4.17 -19.30
CA GLY A 34 1.35 -5.15 -19.39
C GLY A 34 2.08 -5.39 -18.07
N GLU A 35 1.40 -5.19 -16.93
CA GLU A 35 2.00 -5.30 -15.60
C GLU A 35 1.18 -6.16 -14.63
N LEU A 36 1.88 -6.96 -13.81
CA LEU A 36 1.32 -7.60 -12.63
C LEU A 36 1.72 -6.83 -11.38
N THR A 37 0.84 -6.80 -10.37
CA THR A 37 1.09 -6.09 -9.12
C THR A 37 0.96 -7.06 -7.95
N TYR A 38 2.06 -7.34 -7.26
CA TYR A 38 2.04 -8.03 -5.97
C TYR A 38 1.68 -7.04 -4.87
N SER A 39 0.70 -7.39 -4.04
CA SER A 39 0.15 -6.51 -3.02
C SER A 39 0.10 -7.19 -1.67
N LEU A 40 0.73 -6.53 -0.70
CA LEU A 40 0.71 -6.91 0.70
C LEU A 40 -0.28 -6.05 1.48
N TYR A 41 -1.15 -6.70 2.24
CA TYR A 41 -2.09 -6.06 3.17
C TYR A 41 -1.72 -6.45 4.59
N LEU A 42 -1.23 -5.48 5.35
CA LEU A 42 -1.03 -5.56 6.80
C LEU A 42 -2.17 -4.85 7.54
N SER A 43 -2.31 -5.13 8.82
CA SER A 43 -3.31 -4.50 9.69
C SER A 43 -2.95 -3.03 9.88
N PRO A 44 -3.89 -2.08 9.76
CA PRO A 44 -3.59 -0.65 9.85
C PRO A 44 -3.30 -0.21 11.29
N ALA A 45 -2.70 0.98 11.42
CA ALA A 45 -2.54 1.68 12.71
C ALA A 45 -1.91 0.77 13.77
N LYS A 46 -2.57 0.59 14.92
CA LYS A 46 -2.17 -0.30 16.02
C LYS A 46 -3.09 -1.50 16.17
N THR A 47 -3.92 -1.82 15.18
CA THR A 47 -4.96 -2.85 15.29
C THR A 47 -4.37 -4.25 15.55
N SER A 48 -3.11 -4.49 15.17
CA SER A 48 -2.38 -5.74 15.48
C SER A 48 -1.70 -5.75 16.85
N GLY A 49 -1.63 -4.60 17.54
CA GLY A 49 -0.75 -4.35 18.69
C GLY A 49 0.51 -3.56 18.34
N TYR A 50 0.92 -3.53 17.07
CA TYR A 50 2.10 -2.81 16.58
C TYR A 50 1.71 -1.60 15.74
N GLU A 51 2.40 -0.47 15.90
CA GLU A 51 2.19 0.71 15.03
C GLU A 51 2.82 0.49 13.66
N VAL A 52 2.01 0.60 12.61
CA VAL A 52 2.46 0.47 11.21
C VAL A 52 2.19 1.69 10.34
N CYS A 53 1.55 2.73 10.87
CA CYS A 53 1.16 3.93 10.13
C CYS A 53 1.62 5.20 10.86
N PRO A 54 2.94 5.48 10.90
CA PRO A 54 3.50 6.56 11.73
C PRO A 54 2.96 7.96 11.39
N GLY A 55 2.54 8.21 10.14
CA GLY A 55 1.96 9.50 9.72
C GLY A 55 0.44 9.62 9.87
N ARG A 56 -0.25 8.66 10.52
CA ARG A 56 -1.72 8.68 10.66
C ARG A 56 -2.19 9.74 11.64
N THR A 57 -3.33 10.35 11.33
CA THR A 57 -4.09 11.18 12.28
C THR A 57 -5.16 10.34 12.99
N VAL A 58 -5.85 10.95 13.96
CA VAL A 58 -7.03 10.34 14.61
C VAL A 58 -8.10 10.01 13.57
N GLU A 59 -8.36 10.91 12.64
CA GLU A 59 -9.32 10.73 11.55
C GLU A 59 -8.87 9.65 10.57
N CYS A 60 -7.58 9.58 10.23
CA CYS A 60 -7.04 8.51 9.38
C CYS A 60 -7.32 7.12 9.99
N THR A 61 -7.32 7.02 11.31
CA THR A 61 -7.59 5.77 12.04
C THR A 61 -9.08 5.47 12.06
N LYS A 62 -9.90 6.47 12.43
CA LYS A 62 -11.36 6.35 12.55
C LYS A 62 -12.04 6.03 11.22
N PHE A 63 -11.50 6.57 10.12
CA PHE A 63 -12.04 6.45 8.77
C PHE A 63 -11.07 5.69 7.84
N CYS A 64 -10.36 4.70 8.39
CA CYS A 64 -9.35 3.97 7.63
C CYS A 64 -9.96 3.23 6.43
N LEU A 65 -9.30 3.31 5.27
CA LEU A 65 -9.70 2.60 4.04
C LEU A 65 -9.75 1.07 4.23
N HIS A 66 -9.03 0.52 5.22
CA HIS A 66 -9.12 -0.89 5.62
C HIS A 66 -10.56 -1.34 5.87
N GLU A 67 -11.43 -0.45 6.35
CA GLU A 67 -12.85 -0.68 6.67
C GLU A 67 -13.78 -0.57 5.44
N SER A 68 -13.23 -0.42 4.23
CA SER A 68 -14.00 -0.24 3.00
C SER A 68 -13.93 -1.46 2.06
N GLY A 69 -14.61 -1.37 0.92
CA GLY A 69 -14.47 -2.31 -0.19
C GLY A 69 -14.71 -3.77 0.19
N GLN A 70 -13.80 -4.66 -0.24
CA GLN A 70 -13.95 -6.10 -0.03
C GLN A 70 -13.98 -6.50 1.45
N ASN A 71 -13.24 -5.80 2.33
CA ASN A 71 -13.25 -6.11 3.75
C ASN A 71 -14.64 -5.90 4.37
N ARG A 72 -15.28 -4.77 4.04
CA ARG A 72 -16.66 -4.47 4.44
C ARG A 72 -17.67 -5.48 3.89
N MET A 73 -17.52 -5.89 2.62
CA MET A 73 -18.44 -6.85 1.98
C MET A 73 -18.32 -8.26 2.58
N VAL A 74 -17.10 -8.72 2.86
CA VAL A 74 -16.84 -10.06 3.39
C VAL A 74 -17.22 -10.15 4.86
N GLU A 75 -16.97 -9.12 5.66
CA GLU A 75 -17.35 -9.11 7.07
C GLU A 75 -18.84 -9.38 7.28
N LYS A 76 -19.71 -8.71 6.51
CA LYS A 76 -21.16 -8.95 6.57
C LYS A 76 -21.56 -10.40 6.26
N LYS A 77 -20.72 -11.17 5.55
CA LYS A 77 -21.02 -12.53 5.08
C LYS A 77 -20.27 -13.62 5.85
N ARG A 78 -19.06 -13.33 6.33
CA ARG A 78 -18.10 -14.33 6.85
C ARG A 78 -17.35 -13.82 8.10
N GLY A 79 -17.76 -12.71 8.69
CA GLY A 79 -17.09 -12.09 9.83
C GLY A 79 -15.69 -11.55 9.48
N GLU A 80 -14.89 -11.29 10.50
CA GLU A 80 -13.63 -10.54 10.40
C GLU A 80 -12.44 -11.30 9.79
N VAL A 81 -12.69 -12.29 8.93
CA VAL A 81 -11.64 -13.16 8.35
C VAL A 81 -10.51 -12.39 7.66
N ILE A 82 -10.82 -11.30 6.95
CA ILE A 82 -9.81 -10.46 6.29
C ILE A 82 -9.03 -9.63 7.31
N THR A 83 -9.72 -9.00 8.28
CA THR A 83 -9.06 -8.24 9.36
C THR A 83 -8.14 -9.16 10.17
N ASN A 84 -8.60 -10.33 10.57
CA ASN A 84 -7.83 -11.32 11.31
C ASN A 84 -6.61 -11.82 10.52
N SER A 85 -6.77 -12.04 9.20
CA SER A 85 -5.63 -12.38 8.33
C SER A 85 -4.58 -11.27 8.30
N ARG A 86 -4.99 -10.00 8.17
CA ARG A 86 -4.09 -8.83 8.19
C ARG A 86 -3.40 -8.67 9.54
N ILE A 87 -4.11 -8.86 10.66
CA ILE A 87 -3.53 -8.87 12.02
C ILE A 87 -2.46 -9.95 12.13
N LYS A 88 -2.77 -11.19 11.74
CA LYS A 88 -1.82 -12.32 11.81
C LYS A 88 -0.57 -12.08 10.97
N LYS A 89 -0.71 -11.54 9.75
CA LYS A 89 0.43 -11.15 8.90
C LYS A 89 1.30 -10.08 9.55
N THR A 90 0.67 -9.11 10.22
CA THR A 90 1.39 -8.01 10.88
C THR A 90 2.15 -8.50 12.10
N LYS A 91 1.51 -9.32 12.94
CA LYS A 91 2.19 -9.98 14.06
C LYS A 91 3.36 -10.82 13.58
N LEU A 92 3.17 -11.63 12.53
CA LEU A 92 4.23 -12.41 11.91
C LEU A 92 5.42 -11.53 11.44
N PHE A 93 5.14 -10.34 10.88
CA PHE A 93 6.21 -9.41 10.48
C PHE A 93 7.05 -8.91 11.66
N PHE A 94 6.45 -8.66 12.83
CA PHE A 94 7.17 -8.12 14.00
C PHE A 94 7.74 -9.21 14.91
N GLU A 95 7.00 -10.29 15.13
CA GLU A 95 7.33 -11.35 16.08
C GLU A 95 8.24 -12.41 15.44
N GLU A 96 8.13 -12.61 14.12
CA GLU A 96 8.75 -13.71 13.37
C GLU A 96 9.35 -13.20 12.05
N LYS A 97 10.13 -12.12 12.18
CA LYS A 97 10.63 -11.30 11.07
C LYS A 97 11.31 -12.11 9.97
N GLU A 98 12.25 -12.97 10.34
CA GLU A 98 13.02 -13.78 9.39
C GLU A 98 12.11 -14.71 8.59
N PHE A 99 11.18 -15.40 9.27
CA PHE A 99 10.19 -16.26 8.65
C PHE A 99 9.30 -15.49 7.68
N PHE A 100 8.78 -14.34 8.12
CA PHE A 100 7.95 -13.47 7.28
C PHE A 100 8.70 -13.05 6.01
N MET A 101 9.95 -12.62 6.15
CA MET A 101 10.76 -12.13 5.04
C MET A 101 11.12 -13.24 4.05
N LYS A 102 11.50 -14.43 4.53
CA LYS A 102 11.74 -15.61 3.67
C LYS A 102 10.49 -15.97 2.87
N TRP A 103 9.31 -15.95 3.48
CA TRP A 103 8.04 -16.19 2.77
C TRP A 103 7.72 -15.07 1.78
N LEU A 104 7.87 -13.80 2.15
CA LEU A 104 7.62 -12.65 1.26
C LEU A 104 8.52 -12.72 0.01
N ILE A 105 9.81 -13.00 0.19
CA ILE A 105 10.78 -13.17 -0.89
C ILE A 105 10.37 -14.32 -1.81
N PHE A 106 9.93 -15.45 -1.25
CA PHE A 106 9.41 -16.57 -2.04
C PHE A 106 8.22 -16.16 -2.92
N GLU A 107 7.25 -15.42 -2.36
CA GLU A 107 6.07 -14.98 -3.11
C GLU A 107 6.41 -13.96 -4.20
N ILE A 108 7.30 -12.99 -3.92
CA ILE A 108 7.76 -12.01 -4.92
C ILE A 108 8.54 -12.72 -6.05
N LYS A 109 9.41 -13.69 -5.75
CA LYS A 109 10.11 -14.49 -6.78
C LYS A 109 9.12 -15.24 -7.68
N SER A 110 8.09 -15.83 -7.09
CA SER A 110 7.02 -16.52 -7.83
C SER A 110 6.23 -15.56 -8.71
N ALA A 111 5.84 -14.39 -8.18
CA ALA A 111 5.16 -13.34 -8.93
C ALA A 111 6.00 -12.83 -10.11
N ARG A 112 7.31 -12.66 -9.90
CA ARG A 112 8.26 -12.22 -10.92
C ARG A 112 8.39 -13.26 -12.04
N SER A 113 8.46 -14.54 -11.70
CA SER A 113 8.46 -15.64 -12.68
C SER A 113 7.14 -15.67 -13.48
N ARG A 114 6.00 -15.47 -12.82
CA ARG A 114 4.69 -15.35 -13.50
C ARG A 114 4.65 -14.17 -14.47
N ALA A 115 5.13 -12.99 -14.06
CA ALA A 115 5.19 -11.81 -14.93
C ALA A 115 6.04 -12.07 -16.18
N ARG A 116 7.25 -12.63 -16.01
CA ARG A 116 8.15 -12.98 -17.12
C ARG A 116 7.53 -13.97 -18.10
N ARG A 117 6.89 -15.05 -17.61
CA ARG A 117 6.18 -16.02 -18.47
C ARG A 117 5.06 -15.38 -19.28
N ASN A 118 4.42 -14.37 -18.72
CA ASN A 118 3.34 -13.63 -19.37
C ASN A 118 3.83 -12.44 -20.22
N ARG A 119 5.15 -12.24 -20.35
CA ARG A 119 5.76 -11.06 -21.01
C ARG A 119 5.28 -9.73 -20.40
N MET A 120 5.14 -9.70 -19.09
CA MET A 120 4.69 -8.55 -18.30
C MET A 120 5.78 -8.11 -17.31
N THR A 121 5.71 -6.86 -16.87
CA THR A 121 6.51 -6.37 -15.73
C THR A 121 5.86 -6.76 -14.40
N LEU A 122 6.62 -6.70 -13.30
CA LEU A 122 6.11 -6.84 -11.95
C LEU A 122 6.33 -5.54 -11.17
N SER A 123 5.29 -5.08 -10.50
CA SER A 123 5.40 -4.12 -9.39
C SER A 123 4.99 -4.72 -8.06
N VAL A 124 5.48 -4.12 -6.98
CA VAL A 124 5.21 -4.52 -5.60
C VAL A 124 4.73 -3.32 -4.81
N ARG A 125 3.56 -3.47 -4.18
CA ARG A 125 3.05 -2.55 -3.16
C ARG A 125 3.07 -3.23 -1.80
N LEU A 126 4.06 -2.88 -0.97
CA LEU A 126 4.23 -3.43 0.37
C LEU A 126 3.16 -2.90 1.32
N ASN A 127 2.74 -1.65 1.10
CA ASN A 127 1.90 -0.90 2.02
C ASN A 127 0.55 -0.55 1.36
N ASN A 128 -0.41 -1.50 1.41
CA ASN A 128 -1.79 -1.21 1.00
C ASN A 128 -2.63 -0.57 2.11
N THR A 129 -2.46 -1.03 3.36
CA THR A 129 -3.17 -0.54 4.56
C THR A 129 -2.23 -0.22 5.72
N SER A 130 -0.92 -0.24 5.46
CA SER A 130 0.18 0.16 6.36
C SER A 130 0.97 1.31 5.73
N ASP A 131 2.03 1.77 6.40
CA ASP A 131 3.02 2.76 5.91
C ASP A 131 4.39 2.47 6.57
N ILE A 132 4.82 1.19 6.51
CA ILE A 132 6.10 0.70 7.06
C ILE A 132 7.22 1.03 6.08
N SER A 133 8.42 1.37 6.58
CA SER A 133 9.57 1.63 5.69
C SER A 133 9.84 0.40 4.81
N PRO A 134 10.08 0.56 3.50
CA PRO A 134 10.61 -0.54 2.71
C PRO A 134 11.96 -1.03 3.26
N LEU A 135 12.71 -0.18 3.98
CA LEU A 135 13.96 -0.56 4.64
C LEU A 135 13.76 -1.52 5.80
N ASP A 136 12.59 -1.48 6.46
CA ASP A 136 12.29 -2.39 7.55
C ASP A 136 12.00 -3.80 7.01
N PHE A 137 11.68 -3.95 5.72
CA PHE A 137 11.58 -5.26 5.08
C PHE A 137 12.98 -5.76 4.73
N GLU A 138 13.76 -6.14 5.73
CA GLU A 138 15.12 -6.64 5.56
C GLU A 138 15.30 -8.09 6.01
N LEU A 139 16.27 -8.76 5.40
CA LEU A 139 16.74 -10.08 5.79
C LEU A 139 18.27 -10.04 5.85
N TYR A 140 18.83 -10.30 7.04
CA TYR A 140 20.28 -10.29 7.31
C TYR A 140 20.97 -8.98 6.88
N GLY A 141 20.35 -7.84 7.17
CA GLY A 141 20.90 -6.51 6.87
C GLY A 141 20.73 -6.03 5.43
N VAL A 142 20.06 -6.82 4.57
CA VAL A 142 19.77 -6.46 3.17
C VAL A 142 18.28 -6.18 3.04
N ASN A 143 17.92 -4.97 2.60
CA ASN A 143 16.51 -4.58 2.50
C ASN A 143 15.87 -5.05 1.18
N ILE A 144 14.53 -5.10 1.15
CA ILE A 144 13.77 -5.67 0.04
C ILE A 144 14.02 -4.99 -1.31
N LEU A 145 14.35 -3.68 -1.30
CA LEU A 145 14.66 -2.93 -2.51
C LEU A 145 16.01 -3.37 -3.11
N GLU A 146 16.97 -3.73 -2.25
CA GLU A 146 18.28 -4.28 -2.62
C GLU A 146 18.19 -5.75 -3.02
N ILE A 147 17.28 -6.53 -2.42
CA ILE A 147 17.04 -7.94 -2.79
C ILE A 147 16.44 -8.04 -4.20
N PHE A 148 15.64 -7.07 -4.62
CA PHE A 148 14.95 -7.06 -5.92
C PHE A 148 15.19 -5.76 -6.70
N PRO A 149 16.43 -5.47 -7.14
CA PRO A 149 16.75 -4.24 -7.84
C PRO A 149 16.05 -4.12 -9.20
N ASP A 150 15.57 -5.24 -9.76
CA ASP A 150 14.86 -5.32 -11.05
C ASP A 150 13.32 -5.22 -10.93
N VAL A 151 12.77 -5.10 -9.71
CA VAL A 151 11.33 -5.03 -9.46
C VAL A 151 10.94 -3.63 -9.01
N GLN A 152 9.92 -3.05 -9.63
CA GLN A 152 9.42 -1.74 -9.23
C GLN A 152 8.62 -1.84 -7.93
N PHE A 153 9.06 -1.17 -6.88
CA PHE A 153 8.31 -0.96 -5.65
C PHE A 153 7.63 0.40 -5.69
N TYR A 154 6.42 0.47 -5.16
CA TYR A 154 5.76 1.76 -4.98
C TYR A 154 4.81 1.76 -3.79
N ASP A 155 4.69 2.90 -3.12
CA ASP A 155 3.81 3.06 -1.96
C ASP A 155 3.12 4.44 -1.92
N TYR A 156 2.07 4.51 -1.10
CA TYR A 156 1.47 5.77 -0.68
C TYR A 156 1.89 6.02 0.76
N THR A 157 2.47 7.19 1.04
CA THR A 157 3.05 7.46 2.36
C THR A 157 2.67 8.83 2.90
N LYS A 158 2.56 8.95 4.22
CA LYS A 158 2.44 10.24 4.92
C LYS A 158 3.75 10.67 5.57
N VAL A 159 4.82 9.89 5.41
CA VAL A 159 6.14 10.12 6.01
C VAL A 159 7.03 10.83 4.98
N PRO A 160 7.41 12.10 5.20
CA PRO A 160 8.17 12.88 4.22
C PRO A 160 9.50 12.23 3.82
N ASP A 161 10.21 11.65 4.79
CA ASP A 161 11.55 11.08 4.60
C ASP A 161 11.57 9.89 3.62
N ARG A 162 10.41 9.27 3.32
CA ARG A 162 10.30 8.20 2.31
C ARG A 162 10.63 8.70 0.92
N VAL A 163 10.44 9.99 0.65
CA VAL A 163 10.80 10.61 -0.64
C VAL A 163 12.31 10.54 -0.88
N GLU A 164 13.12 10.66 0.16
CA GLU A 164 14.58 10.59 0.06
C GLU A 164 15.05 9.20 -0.39
N LEU A 165 14.27 8.15 -0.12
CA LEU A 165 14.57 6.79 -0.57
C LEU A 165 14.54 6.66 -2.10
N MET A 166 13.72 7.45 -2.80
CA MET A 166 13.69 7.43 -4.28
C MET A 166 15.01 7.92 -4.90
N LYS A 167 15.77 8.75 -4.18
CA LYS A 167 17.09 9.20 -4.63
C LYS A 167 18.10 8.06 -4.59
N ARG A 168 18.03 7.22 -3.55
CA ARG A 168 18.92 6.07 -3.32
C ARG A 168 18.52 4.83 -4.12
N TYR A 169 17.23 4.53 -4.22
CA TYR A 169 16.71 3.31 -4.83
C TYR A 169 15.88 3.65 -6.07
N LYS A 170 16.45 3.40 -7.26
CA LYS A 170 15.80 3.68 -8.55
C LYS A 170 14.56 2.83 -8.81
N ASN A 171 14.45 1.70 -8.11
CA ASN A 171 13.32 0.79 -8.17
C ASN A 171 12.26 1.10 -7.10
N TYR A 172 12.28 2.27 -6.47
CA TYR A 172 11.27 2.68 -5.48
C TYR A 172 10.68 4.04 -5.83
N ASP A 173 9.36 4.12 -5.75
CA ASP A 173 8.59 5.34 -6.01
C ASP A 173 7.53 5.56 -4.92
N VAL A 174 7.28 6.81 -4.55
CA VAL A 174 6.22 7.12 -3.59
C VAL A 174 5.26 8.20 -4.11
N THR A 175 3.99 8.03 -3.75
CA THR A 175 3.00 9.10 -3.80
C THR A 175 2.74 9.60 -2.39
N PHE A 176 3.10 10.85 -2.10
CA PHE A 176 2.86 11.43 -0.78
C PHE A 176 1.36 11.61 -0.54
N SER A 177 0.87 11.49 0.69
CA SER A 177 -0.56 11.48 0.98
C SER A 177 -0.94 12.64 1.88
N TYR A 178 -1.94 13.41 1.46
CA TYR A 178 -2.60 14.39 2.31
C TYR A 178 -3.35 13.70 3.45
N ASN A 179 -3.24 14.26 4.66
CA ASN A 179 -3.84 13.70 5.88
C ASN A 179 -4.80 14.67 6.60
N GLY A 180 -5.09 15.83 6.00
CA GLY A 180 -5.94 16.86 6.59
C GLY A 180 -5.17 17.95 7.34
N TYR A 181 -3.88 17.73 7.63
CA TYR A 181 -3.07 18.60 8.48
C TYR A 181 -1.68 18.91 7.90
N ASN A 182 -1.30 18.27 6.79
CA ASN A 182 0.03 18.36 6.19
C ASN A 182 0.03 19.08 4.83
N ILE A 183 -0.84 20.08 4.64
CA ILE A 183 -1.00 20.77 3.34
C ILE A 183 0.28 21.48 2.89
N GLU A 184 1.02 22.11 3.80
CA GLU A 184 2.29 22.78 3.47
C GLU A 184 3.36 21.77 3.04
N THR A 185 3.41 20.60 3.69
CA THR A 185 4.26 19.50 3.23
C THR A 185 3.84 19.02 1.84
N CYS A 186 2.54 18.91 1.57
CA CYS A 186 2.03 18.55 0.24
C CYS A 186 2.45 19.56 -0.83
N LYS A 187 2.37 20.86 -0.55
CA LYS A 187 2.87 21.92 -1.45
C LYS A 187 4.36 21.75 -1.74
N LYS A 188 5.16 21.48 -0.70
CA LYS A 188 6.59 21.21 -0.85
C LYS A 188 6.85 19.96 -1.70
N MET A 189 6.09 18.90 -1.51
CA MET A 189 6.21 17.68 -2.33
C MET A 189 5.94 17.97 -3.81
N LEU A 190 4.84 18.68 -4.10
CA LEU A 190 4.48 19.05 -5.47
C LEU A 190 5.54 19.95 -6.12
N SER A 191 6.09 20.93 -5.39
CA SER A 191 7.15 21.80 -5.92
C SER A 191 8.48 21.08 -6.17
N HIS A 192 8.68 19.90 -5.59
CA HIS A 192 9.84 19.04 -5.79
C HIS A 192 9.51 17.82 -6.68
N ASN A 193 8.49 17.93 -7.54
CA ASN A 193 8.09 16.90 -8.50
C ASN A 193 7.66 15.55 -7.86
N VAL A 194 7.15 15.58 -6.63
CA VAL A 194 6.57 14.41 -5.96
C VAL A 194 5.06 14.46 -6.05
N ARG A 195 4.44 13.39 -6.56
CA ARG A 195 2.97 13.27 -6.64
C ARG A 195 2.35 13.30 -5.26
N VAL A 196 1.17 13.93 -5.16
CA VAL A 196 0.40 13.97 -3.91
C VAL A 196 -0.99 13.38 -4.11
N ALA A 197 -1.34 12.38 -3.31
CA ALA A 197 -2.67 11.83 -3.22
C ALA A 197 -3.56 12.68 -2.31
N MET A 198 -4.72 13.07 -2.82
CA MET A 198 -5.72 13.86 -2.09
C MET A 198 -7.11 13.23 -2.26
N VAL A 199 -7.89 13.20 -1.19
CA VAL A 199 -9.25 12.65 -1.22
C VAL A 199 -10.24 13.79 -1.39
N PHE A 200 -11.14 13.67 -2.36
CA PHE A 200 -12.21 14.61 -2.64
C PHE A 200 -13.57 13.94 -2.33
N ASP A 201 -14.54 14.73 -1.87
CA ASP A 201 -15.86 14.22 -1.49
C ASP A 201 -16.68 13.79 -2.74
N LYS A 202 -17.24 14.77 -3.46
CA LYS A 202 -18.18 14.50 -4.57
C LYS A 202 -17.53 14.58 -5.95
N TYR A 203 -16.66 15.57 -6.14
CA TYR A 203 -16.09 15.90 -7.44
C TYR A 203 -14.56 15.95 -7.35
N ILE A 204 -13.90 15.30 -8.31
CA ILE A 204 -12.45 15.42 -8.50
C ILE A 204 -12.28 16.48 -9.59
N PRO A 205 -11.72 17.67 -9.27
CA PRO A 205 -11.50 18.72 -10.27
C PRO A 205 -10.38 18.34 -11.22
N ASP A 206 -10.28 19.01 -12.37
CA ASP A 206 -9.16 18.83 -13.30
C ASP A 206 -7.87 19.52 -12.81
N GLN A 207 -8.02 20.52 -11.92
CA GLN A 207 -6.93 21.23 -11.27
C GLN A 207 -7.23 21.51 -9.79
N TYR A 208 -6.19 21.47 -8.96
CA TYR A 208 -6.26 21.89 -7.56
C TYR A 208 -4.91 22.48 -7.14
N MET A 209 -4.93 23.62 -6.44
CA MET A 209 -3.73 24.35 -6.03
C MET A 209 -2.77 24.71 -7.19
N GLY A 210 -3.29 24.89 -8.40
CA GLY A 210 -2.50 25.16 -9.61
C GLY A 210 -1.83 23.92 -10.23
N TYR A 211 -2.09 22.72 -9.72
CA TYR A 211 -1.58 21.46 -10.28
C TYR A 211 -2.69 20.69 -10.98
N LYS A 212 -2.32 19.98 -12.05
CA LYS A 212 -3.19 18.99 -12.69
C LYS A 212 -3.60 17.92 -11.67
N VAL A 213 -4.87 17.57 -11.69
CA VAL A 213 -5.43 16.49 -10.89
C VAL A 213 -5.83 15.36 -11.83
N ILE A 214 -5.41 14.14 -11.50
CA ILE A 214 -5.77 12.92 -12.25
C ILE A 214 -6.65 12.01 -11.40
N ASN A 215 -7.43 11.16 -12.06
CA ASN A 215 -8.28 10.19 -11.37
C ASN A 215 -7.45 9.01 -10.79
N GLY A 216 -7.34 9.02 -9.48
CA GLY A 216 -6.68 8.04 -8.62
C GLY A 216 -7.30 6.64 -8.64
N ASP A 217 -8.56 6.49 -9.09
CA ASP A 217 -9.29 5.22 -9.10
C ASP A 217 -9.04 4.37 -10.36
N ASP A 218 -8.43 4.95 -11.41
CA ASP A 218 -8.26 4.29 -12.71
C ASP A 218 -7.22 3.17 -12.70
N TYR A 219 -6.14 3.32 -11.94
CA TYR A 219 -5.12 2.29 -11.71
C TYR A 219 -4.23 2.67 -10.52
N ASP A 220 -3.34 1.79 -10.07
CA ASP A 220 -2.58 2.01 -8.82
C ASP A 220 -1.11 2.42 -9.01
N MET A 221 -0.55 2.16 -10.20
CA MET A 221 0.90 2.27 -10.52
C MET A 221 1.33 3.73 -10.78
N ARG A 222 1.20 4.59 -9.76
CA ARG A 222 1.37 6.05 -9.91
C ARG A 222 2.76 6.51 -10.27
N TYR A 223 3.77 5.67 -10.16
CA TYR A 223 5.12 5.95 -10.67
C TYR A 223 5.16 6.12 -12.21
N ARG A 224 4.11 5.72 -12.92
CA ARG A 224 3.95 5.97 -14.37
C ARG A 224 3.38 7.36 -14.68
N ASP A 225 2.86 8.05 -13.67
CA ASP A 225 2.29 9.39 -13.83
C ASP A 225 3.36 10.47 -13.63
N GLU A 226 3.31 11.51 -14.46
CA GLU A 226 4.04 12.75 -14.23
C GLU A 226 3.66 13.40 -12.88
N PRO A 227 4.50 14.30 -12.32
CA PRO A 227 4.18 15.00 -11.09
C PRO A 227 2.81 15.70 -11.15
N CYS A 228 1.90 15.29 -10.28
CA CYS A 228 0.52 15.76 -10.25
C CYS A 228 -0.15 15.48 -8.90
N ILE A 229 -1.39 15.97 -8.76
CA ILE A 229 -2.27 15.52 -7.69
C ILE A 229 -3.04 14.27 -8.15
N VAL A 230 -2.94 13.20 -7.38
CA VAL A 230 -3.71 11.97 -7.57
C VAL A 230 -5.01 12.09 -6.78
N GLY A 231 -6.07 12.55 -7.43
CA GLY A 231 -7.38 12.74 -6.82
C GLY A 231 -8.12 11.43 -6.61
N LEU A 232 -8.52 11.13 -5.39
CA LEU A 232 -9.26 9.92 -5.02
C LEU A 232 -10.66 10.30 -4.54
N LYS A 233 -11.66 9.52 -4.94
CA LYS A 233 -12.99 9.65 -4.34
C LYS A 233 -12.97 9.06 -2.94
N TYR A 234 -13.62 9.74 -1.99
CA TYR A 234 -13.86 9.16 -0.69
C TYR A 234 -14.59 7.80 -0.84
N LYS A 235 -14.16 6.81 -0.06
CA LYS A 235 -14.76 5.48 -0.04
C LYS A 235 -15.50 5.30 1.26
N GLU A 236 -16.76 4.88 1.17
CA GLU A 236 -17.53 4.55 2.36
C GLU A 236 -16.83 3.46 3.19
N VAL A 237 -16.59 3.80 4.45
CA VAL A 237 -16.10 2.90 5.49
C VAL A 237 -17.25 2.51 6.41
N ARG A 238 -17.01 1.59 7.36
CA ARG A 238 -18.04 1.17 8.33
C ARG A 238 -18.52 2.34 9.19
N THR A 239 -17.61 3.22 9.60
CA THR A 239 -17.92 4.47 10.30
C THR A 239 -18.60 5.45 9.34
N LYS A 240 -19.82 5.89 9.64
CA LYS A 240 -20.51 6.93 8.86
C LYS A 240 -19.83 8.29 9.00
N LEU A 241 -19.77 9.03 7.89
CA LEU A 241 -19.39 10.44 7.88
C LEU A 241 -20.54 11.26 8.46
N ASN A 242 -20.37 11.74 9.69
CA ASN A 242 -21.33 12.62 10.35
C ASN A 242 -20.77 14.05 10.55
N THR A 243 -19.54 14.30 10.11
CA THR A 243 -18.78 15.55 10.33
C THR A 243 -17.84 15.83 9.17
N ASN A 244 -17.51 17.09 8.88
CA ASN A 244 -16.45 17.44 7.94
C ASN A 244 -15.10 16.83 8.37
N ILE A 245 -14.59 15.89 7.57
CA ILE A 245 -13.30 15.25 7.77
C ILE A 245 -12.25 16.08 7.04
N LYS A 246 -11.23 16.59 7.75
CA LYS A 246 -10.21 17.48 7.17
C LYS A 246 -9.42 16.89 5.99
N PHE A 247 -9.21 15.56 5.97
CA PHE A 247 -8.51 14.92 4.85
C PHE A 247 -9.38 14.75 3.60
N VAL A 248 -10.69 14.98 3.70
CA VAL A 248 -11.64 14.97 2.58
C VAL A 248 -11.88 16.41 2.14
N ILE A 249 -11.34 16.76 0.99
CA ILE A 249 -11.49 18.07 0.36
C ILE A 249 -12.92 18.18 -0.16
N GLN A 250 -13.60 19.27 0.23
CA GLN A 250 -14.96 19.61 -0.15
C GLN A 250 -15.01 20.24 -1.53
#